data_AF-A0A1W9LJL9-F1
#
_entry.id   AF-A0A1W9LJL9-F1
#
_cell.length_a   1.000
_cell.length_b   1.000
_cell.length_c   1.000
_cell.angle_alpha   90.00
_cell.angle_beta   90.00
_cell.angle_gamma   90.00
#
_symmetry.space_group_name_H-M   'P 1'
#
loop_
_entity.id
_entity.type
_entity.pdbx_description
1 polymer ?
#
loop_
_entity_poly.entity_id
_entity_poly.type
_entity_poly.pdbx_seq_one_letter_code
_entity_poly.pdbx_strand_id
1 'polypeptide(L)'
;MGCDYIVSRFDEKKLNLLYKASFMSQGSICLCPLFLPLTILPVAIKEQVPLIVSGFSSGQRGKDYVFTMPDISAAKQEFHKVSQLSREALAIFLGDYVPDQNEDILNEITKYQREALTNIEKMDFFPAMFPLSEYAGWNSFEELYDILGEHLNWKRPTEAFARTSCRVEHIKGYTDHLKNDNGMRKEISHYIRKGMVPREKGVAELSLLCLNGEKPSNLDDFLNLIGITETEFDSLIYKPMSQKLLDLIYNIENWLLGRTRL
;
A
#
# COMPACT_ATOMS: atom_id res chain seq x y z
N MET A 1 8.31 15.96 -18.16
CA MET A 1 7.89 16.25 -16.78
C MET A 1 8.89 17.23 -16.23
N GLY A 2 8.49 18.35 -15.63
CA GLY A 2 9.42 19.37 -15.10
C GLY A 2 10.14 18.96 -13.80
N CYS A 3 10.17 17.66 -13.50
CA CYS A 3 10.72 17.09 -12.27
C CYS A 3 11.59 15.88 -12.63
N ASP A 4 12.66 15.70 -11.88
CA ASP A 4 13.41 14.44 -11.86
C ASP A 4 12.53 13.33 -11.27
N TYR A 5 12.64 12.13 -11.81
CA TYR A 5 11.83 11.00 -11.37
C TYR A 5 12.70 9.78 -11.12
N ILE A 6 12.41 9.09 -10.02
CA ILE A 6 13.00 7.80 -9.66
C ILE A 6 11.95 6.73 -9.91
N VAL A 7 12.27 5.76 -10.77
CA VAL A 7 11.38 4.64 -11.04
C VAL A 7 11.86 3.42 -10.26
N SER A 8 11.07 3.00 -9.28
CA SER A 8 11.29 1.74 -8.57
C SER A 8 10.41 0.64 -9.17
N ARG A 9 11.02 -0.48 -9.57
CA ARG A 9 10.32 -1.62 -10.19
C ARG A 9 10.76 -2.91 -9.54
N PHE A 10 9.78 -3.76 -9.24
CA PHE A 10 10.03 -5.16 -8.91
C PHE A 10 9.94 -6.01 -10.17
N ASP A 11 10.58 -7.18 -10.16
CA ASP A 11 10.28 -8.23 -11.12
C ASP A 11 8.79 -8.59 -11.06
N GLU A 12 8.11 -8.44 -12.20
CA GLU A 12 6.64 -8.61 -12.27
C GLU A 12 6.22 -10.05 -11.97
N LYS A 13 7.00 -11.05 -12.39
CA LYS A 13 6.67 -12.46 -12.12
C LYS A 13 6.74 -12.76 -10.63
N LYS A 14 7.80 -12.30 -9.97
CA LYS A 14 7.97 -12.47 -8.51
C LYS A 14 6.92 -11.70 -7.72
N LEU A 15 6.54 -10.50 -8.18
CA LEU A 15 5.45 -9.74 -7.57
C LEU A 15 4.10 -10.46 -7.71
N ASN A 16 3.80 -11.04 -8.89
CA ASN A 16 2.57 -11.81 -9.10
C ASN A 16 2.53 -13.07 -8.23
N LEU A 17 3.66 -13.74 -8.03
CA LEU A 17 3.78 -14.86 -7.09
C LEU A 17 3.46 -14.41 -5.65
N LEU A 18 3.95 -13.25 -5.23
CA LEU A 18 3.64 -12.71 -3.91
C LEU A 18 2.15 -12.35 -3.76
N TYR A 19 1.54 -11.78 -4.81
CA TYR A 19 0.09 -11.53 -4.85
C TYR A 19 -0.71 -12.83 -4.73
N LYS A 20 -0.34 -13.87 -5.49
CA LYS A 20 -0.92 -15.22 -5.35
C LYS A 20 -0.79 -15.73 -3.92
N ALA A 21 0.42 -15.67 -3.36
CA ALA A 21 0.74 -16.19 -2.04
C ALA A 21 -0.06 -15.47 -0.93
N SER A 22 -0.13 -14.13 -0.99
CA SER A 22 -0.99 -13.33 -0.11
C SER A 22 -2.45 -13.76 -0.21
N PHE A 23 -2.99 -13.91 -1.42
CA PHE A 23 -4.37 -14.33 -1.57
C PHE A 23 -4.61 -15.74 -1.01
N MET A 24 -3.70 -16.68 -1.28
CA MET A 24 -3.77 -18.03 -0.75
C MET A 24 -3.65 -18.09 0.77
N SER A 25 -2.96 -17.16 1.42
CA SER A 25 -2.77 -17.17 2.87
C SER A 25 -3.92 -16.53 3.64
N GLN A 26 -4.56 -15.49 3.08
CA GLN A 26 -5.51 -14.64 3.81
C GLN A 26 -6.77 -14.25 3.02
N GLY A 27 -6.99 -14.78 1.82
CA GLY A 27 -8.14 -14.44 0.97
C GLY A 27 -8.22 -12.95 0.59
N SER A 28 -7.11 -12.22 0.72
CA SER A 28 -7.00 -10.79 0.42
C SER A 28 -5.76 -10.54 -0.42
N ILE A 29 -5.91 -9.66 -1.40
CA ILE A 29 -4.89 -9.42 -2.42
C ILE A 29 -4.04 -8.17 -2.16
N CYS A 30 -4.40 -7.36 -1.17
CA CYS A 30 -3.77 -6.06 -0.97
C CYS A 30 -2.43 -6.19 -0.21
N LEU A 31 -1.34 -5.80 -0.86
CA LEU A 31 0.01 -5.74 -0.27
C LEU A 31 0.40 -4.33 0.22
N CYS A 32 -0.50 -3.33 0.08
CA CYS A 32 -0.21 -1.94 0.47
C CYS A 32 0.26 -1.76 1.92
N PRO A 33 -0.15 -2.57 2.93
CA PRO A 33 0.41 -2.44 4.30
C PRO A 33 1.92 -2.64 4.36
N LEU A 34 2.47 -3.50 3.49
CA LEU A 34 3.90 -3.79 3.44
C LEU A 34 4.64 -2.88 2.44
N PHE A 35 3.95 -2.26 1.49
CA PHE A 35 4.61 -1.57 0.39
C PHE A 35 5.40 -0.31 0.82
N LEU A 36 4.89 0.44 1.78
CA LEU A 36 5.56 1.64 2.32
C LEU A 36 6.95 1.32 2.90
N PRO A 37 7.10 0.37 3.84
CA PRO A 37 8.41 0.00 4.35
C PRO A 37 9.26 -0.74 3.30
N LEU A 38 8.65 -1.35 2.27
CA LEU A 38 9.38 -2.04 1.19
C LEU A 38 9.96 -1.11 0.11
N THR A 39 9.38 0.09 -0.08
CA THR A 39 9.71 0.96 -1.22
C THR A 39 9.94 2.41 -0.84
N ILE A 40 8.90 3.15 -0.47
CA ILE A 40 8.94 4.62 -0.39
C ILE A 40 10.01 5.09 0.60
N LEU A 41 10.02 4.54 1.81
CA LEU A 41 11.04 4.88 2.82
C LEU A 41 12.44 4.42 2.40
N PRO A 42 12.65 3.15 1.97
CA PRO A 42 13.95 2.73 1.47
C PRO A 42 14.52 3.56 0.30
N VAL A 43 13.67 3.94 -0.65
CA VAL A 43 14.06 4.79 -1.78
C VAL A 43 14.42 6.19 -1.28
N ALA A 44 13.65 6.77 -0.36
CA ALA A 44 14.00 8.06 0.23
C ALA A 44 15.34 8.01 0.99
N ILE A 45 15.62 6.93 1.73
CA ILE A 45 16.90 6.71 2.40
C ILE A 45 18.04 6.61 1.38
N LYS A 46 17.87 5.81 0.33
CA LYS A 46 18.85 5.61 -0.74
C LYS A 46 19.19 6.92 -1.45
N GLU A 47 18.18 7.70 -1.78
CA GLU A 47 18.28 8.94 -2.56
C GLU A 47 18.47 10.17 -1.66
N GLN A 48 18.66 9.96 -0.35
CA GLN A 48 18.84 11.01 0.66
C GLN A 48 17.75 12.09 0.61
N VAL A 49 16.50 11.67 0.46
CA VAL A 49 15.32 12.53 0.46
C VAL A 49 14.84 12.72 1.91
N PRO A 50 14.91 13.94 2.48
CA PRO A 50 14.52 14.18 3.88
C PRO A 50 13.01 14.25 4.08
N LEU A 51 12.24 14.47 3.02
CA LEU A 51 10.83 14.78 3.09
C LEU A 51 10.03 14.05 2.01
N ILE A 52 9.05 13.28 2.44
CA ILE A 52 8.16 12.50 1.59
C ILE A 52 6.77 13.13 1.66
N VAL A 53 6.32 13.66 0.54
CA VAL A 53 4.95 14.16 0.37
C VAL A 53 4.11 13.06 -0.25
N SER A 54 3.10 12.59 0.48
CA SER A 54 2.31 11.42 0.08
C SER A 54 0.88 11.75 -0.27
N GLY A 55 0.33 11.09 -1.29
CA GLY A 55 -1.10 11.13 -1.61
C GLY A 55 -1.97 10.23 -0.70
N PHE A 56 -1.39 9.44 0.20
CA PHE A 56 -2.15 8.65 1.18
C PHE A 56 -2.92 9.60 2.11
N SER A 57 -4.22 9.38 2.29
CA SER A 57 -5.04 10.19 3.20
C SER A 57 -4.97 9.68 4.63
N SER A 58 -5.20 10.57 5.61
CA SER A 58 -5.42 10.12 6.99
C SER A 58 -6.66 9.26 7.15
N GLY A 59 -7.63 9.35 6.24
CA GLY A 59 -8.82 8.50 6.22
C GLY A 59 -8.50 7.04 5.96
N GLN A 60 -7.40 6.75 5.25
CA GLN A 60 -6.98 5.39 4.91
C GLN A 60 -6.36 4.63 6.09
N ARG A 61 -5.56 5.32 6.93
CA ARG A 61 -4.80 4.65 7.99
C ARG A 61 -4.66 5.46 9.27
N GLY A 62 -5.23 6.65 9.37
CA GLY A 62 -5.18 7.53 10.53
C GLY A 62 -4.38 8.80 10.28
N LYS A 63 -4.62 9.82 11.12
CA LYS A 63 -4.03 11.16 11.07
C LYS A 63 -2.53 11.22 11.37
N ASP A 64 -1.90 10.07 11.52
CA ASP A 64 -0.68 9.95 12.31
C ASP A 64 0.54 9.57 11.44
N TYR A 65 0.43 9.66 10.10
CA TYR A 65 1.61 9.72 9.22
C TYR A 65 2.34 11.05 9.38
N VAL A 66 2.74 11.37 10.60
CA VAL A 66 3.55 12.52 10.94
C VAL A 66 4.74 11.92 11.67
N PHE A 67 5.76 11.51 10.91
CA PHE A 67 7.03 11.13 11.51
C PHE A 67 7.70 12.40 12.06
N THR A 68 7.34 12.78 13.27
CA THR A 68 8.24 13.53 14.15
C THR A 68 9.01 12.48 14.95
N MET A 69 10.06 11.90 14.37
CA MET A 69 11.02 11.13 15.16
C MET A 69 12.07 12.09 15.71
N PRO A 70 12.03 12.44 17.00
CA PRO A 70 12.96 13.41 17.55
C PRO A 70 14.38 12.85 17.68
N ASP A 71 14.54 11.52 17.70
CA ASP A 71 15.81 10.83 17.82
C ASP A 71 16.08 9.95 16.57
N ILE A 72 17.11 10.33 15.82
CA ILE A 72 17.54 9.64 14.59
C ILE A 72 18.04 8.22 14.88
N SER A 73 18.70 7.99 16.03
CA SER A 73 19.21 6.66 16.40
C SER A 73 18.06 5.69 16.67
N ALA A 74 17.02 6.16 17.38
CA ALA A 74 15.80 5.38 17.57
C ALA A 74 15.10 5.09 16.23
N ALA A 75 14.99 6.09 15.36
CA ALA A 75 14.40 5.92 14.02
C ALA A 75 15.12 4.83 13.20
N LYS A 76 16.46 4.82 13.24
CA LYS A 76 17.29 3.79 12.59
C LYS A 76 16.98 2.40 13.14
N GLN A 77 17.00 2.24 14.47
CA GLN A 77 16.72 0.96 15.12
C GLN A 77 15.32 0.43 14.79
N GLU A 78 14.32 1.30 14.82
CA GLU A 78 12.95 0.94 14.48
C GLU A 78 12.83 0.56 12.99
N PHE A 79 13.53 1.26 12.08
CA PHE A 79 13.56 0.90 10.66
C PHE A 79 14.19 -0.49 10.40
N HIS A 80 15.26 -0.83 11.12
CA HIS A 80 15.83 -2.20 11.10
C HIS A 80 14.79 -3.24 11.52
N LYS A 81 14.09 -2.99 12.64
CA LYS A 81 13.05 -3.88 13.15
C LYS A 81 11.89 -4.04 12.17
N VAL A 82 11.39 -2.94 11.59
CA VAL A 82 10.30 -2.98 10.60
C VAL A 82 10.71 -3.71 9.34
N SER A 83 11.95 -3.57 8.90
CA SER A 83 12.48 -4.30 7.75
C SER A 83 12.49 -5.81 8.01
N GLN A 84 12.87 -6.22 9.23
CA GLN A 84 12.79 -7.62 9.66
C GLN A 84 11.33 -8.12 9.70
N LEU A 85 10.42 -7.38 10.33
CA LEU A 85 9.01 -7.76 10.43
C LEU A 85 8.35 -7.84 9.03
N SER A 86 8.69 -6.91 8.13
CA SER A 86 8.20 -6.92 6.76
C SER A 86 8.65 -8.18 6.04
N ARG A 87 9.93 -8.54 6.17
CA ARG A 87 10.46 -9.77 5.58
C ARG A 87 9.82 -11.03 6.17
N GLU A 88 9.55 -11.05 7.47
CA GLU A 88 8.84 -12.15 8.13
C GLU A 88 7.39 -12.28 7.62
N ALA A 89 6.67 -11.17 7.48
CA ALA A 89 5.31 -11.17 6.92
C ALA A 89 5.29 -11.70 5.48
N LEU A 90 6.26 -11.28 4.65
CA LEU A 90 6.43 -11.81 3.29
C LEU A 90 6.73 -13.30 3.28
N ALA A 91 7.59 -13.79 4.19
CA ALA A 91 7.88 -15.20 4.31
C ALA A 91 6.64 -16.02 4.70
N ILE A 92 5.80 -15.52 5.62
CA ILE A 92 4.53 -16.17 5.98
C ILE A 92 3.58 -16.23 4.78
N PHE A 93 3.51 -15.17 3.96
CA PHE A 93 2.71 -15.20 2.73
C PHE A 93 3.17 -16.31 1.79
N LEU A 94 4.48 -16.42 1.56
CA LEU A 94 5.08 -17.43 0.68
C LEU A 94 4.99 -18.86 1.23
N GLY A 95 4.58 -19.03 2.49
CA GLY A 95 4.31 -20.33 3.13
C GLY A 95 5.51 -20.93 3.87
N ASP A 96 5.21 -21.87 4.79
CA ASP A 96 6.14 -22.59 5.69
C ASP A 96 7.12 -23.57 4.98
N TYR A 97 7.58 -23.32 3.75
CA TYR A 97 8.40 -24.27 2.97
C TYR A 97 9.68 -23.66 2.36
N VAL A 98 10.79 -24.37 2.61
CA VAL A 98 12.16 -24.26 2.10
C VAL A 98 12.66 -22.83 1.85
N PRO A 99 13.32 -22.20 2.86
CA PRO A 99 13.91 -20.86 2.76
C PRO A 99 14.70 -20.64 1.47
N ASP A 100 15.48 -21.63 1.06
CA ASP A 100 16.36 -21.56 -0.12
C ASP A 100 15.60 -21.38 -1.45
N GLN A 101 14.33 -21.81 -1.54
CA GLN A 101 13.54 -21.72 -2.77
C GLN A 101 12.88 -20.35 -2.96
N ASN A 102 12.52 -19.69 -1.87
CA ASN A 102 11.84 -18.39 -1.89
C ASN A 102 12.78 -17.21 -1.62
N GLU A 103 14.04 -17.48 -1.28
CA GLU A 103 15.05 -16.48 -0.99
C GLU A 103 15.24 -15.48 -2.14
N ASP A 104 15.18 -15.96 -3.38
CA ASP A 104 15.25 -15.13 -4.59
C ASP A 104 14.04 -14.19 -4.76
N ILE A 105 12.85 -14.61 -4.33
CA ILE A 105 11.64 -13.78 -4.30
C ILE A 105 11.76 -12.74 -3.18
N LEU A 106 12.08 -13.18 -1.96
CA LEU A 106 12.25 -12.28 -0.82
C LEU A 106 13.33 -11.23 -1.09
N ASN A 107 14.44 -11.62 -1.70
CA ASN A 107 15.53 -10.71 -2.05
C ASN A 107 15.14 -9.69 -3.11
N GLU A 108 14.32 -10.08 -4.09
CA GLU A 108 13.77 -9.13 -5.05
C GLU A 108 12.84 -8.13 -4.36
N ILE A 109 11.86 -8.62 -3.60
CA ILE A 109 10.83 -7.77 -2.98
C ILE A 109 11.41 -6.86 -1.89
N THR A 110 12.48 -7.30 -1.21
CA THR A 110 13.16 -6.52 -0.16
C THR A 110 14.42 -5.80 -0.65
N LYS A 111 14.70 -5.75 -1.97
CA LYS A 111 15.95 -5.17 -2.49
C LYS A 111 16.20 -3.73 -2.04
N TYR A 112 15.17 -2.88 -2.09
CA TYR A 112 15.30 -1.48 -1.68
C TYR A 112 15.54 -1.38 -0.17
N GLN A 113 14.83 -2.18 0.64
CA GLN A 113 15.10 -2.24 2.10
C GLN A 113 16.54 -2.60 2.39
N ARG A 114 17.09 -3.63 1.74
CA ARG A 114 18.48 -4.07 1.97
C ARG A 114 19.48 -2.97 1.61
N GLU A 115 19.27 -2.27 0.49
CA GLU A 115 20.08 -1.10 0.12
C GLU A 115 19.97 0.01 1.18
N ALA A 116 18.75 0.31 1.63
CA ALA A 116 18.48 1.34 2.63
C ALA A 116 19.12 1.05 3.99
N LEU A 117 19.07 -0.21 4.47
CA LEU A 117 19.71 -0.62 5.73
C LEU A 117 21.22 -0.38 5.73
N THR A 118 21.86 -0.40 4.55
CA THR A 118 23.30 -0.07 4.42
C THR A 118 23.54 1.43 4.41
N ASN A 119 22.61 2.20 3.86
CA ASN A 119 22.75 3.65 3.67
C ASN A 119 22.32 4.45 4.91
N ILE A 120 21.33 3.96 5.66
CA ILE A 120 20.76 4.67 6.81
C ILE A 120 21.79 4.94 7.90
N GLU A 121 22.79 4.06 8.06
CA GLU A 121 23.88 4.25 9.03
C GLU A 121 24.69 5.53 8.76
N LYS A 122 24.79 5.92 7.48
CA LYS A 122 25.56 7.09 7.03
C LYS A 122 24.77 8.41 7.08
N MET A 123 23.48 8.36 7.39
CA MET A 123 22.60 9.54 7.38
C MET A 123 22.58 10.23 8.75
N ASP A 124 22.46 11.55 8.72
CA ASP A 124 22.24 12.43 9.88
C ASP A 124 20.77 12.88 10.01
N PHE A 125 19.87 12.30 9.20
CA PHE A 125 18.43 12.48 9.30
C PHE A 125 17.70 11.16 9.02
N PHE A 126 16.41 11.12 9.35
CA PHE A 126 15.48 10.08 8.92
C PHE A 126 14.36 10.73 8.09
N PRO A 127 13.96 10.16 6.93
CA PRO A 127 12.92 10.78 6.11
C PRO A 127 11.61 10.98 6.87
N ALA A 128 11.13 12.22 6.90
CA ALA A 128 9.82 12.54 7.41
C ALA A 128 8.79 12.38 6.28
N MET A 129 7.66 11.74 6.58
CA MET A 129 6.55 11.61 5.64
C MET A 129 5.34 12.37 6.17
N PHE A 130 4.62 13.06 5.29
CA PHE A 130 3.31 13.63 5.61
C PHE A 130 2.30 13.44 4.48
N PRO A 131 1.00 13.23 4.84
CA PRO A 131 -0.09 13.12 3.89
C PRO A 131 -0.48 14.50 3.35
N LEU A 132 -0.37 14.69 2.04
CA LEU A 132 -0.65 15.95 1.38
C LEU A 132 -2.09 16.44 1.62
N SER A 133 -3.04 15.51 1.71
CA SER A 133 -4.46 15.81 1.97
C SER A 133 -4.73 16.47 3.33
N GLU A 134 -3.81 16.41 4.29
CA GLU A 134 -4.00 17.04 5.62
C GLU A 134 -3.49 18.48 5.68
N TYR A 135 -2.60 18.85 4.77
CA TYR A 135 -1.89 20.14 4.82
C TYR A 135 -2.21 21.04 3.64
N ALA A 136 -2.59 20.47 2.51
CA ALA A 136 -3.06 21.24 1.38
C ALA A 136 -4.60 21.30 1.44
N GLY A 137 -5.13 22.51 1.67
CA GLY A 137 -6.56 22.77 1.59
C GLY A 137 -7.03 22.69 0.14
N TRP A 138 -7.27 21.47 -0.34
CA TRP A 138 -7.81 21.25 -1.67
C TRP A 138 -9.33 21.36 -1.63
N ASN A 139 -9.90 22.12 -2.55
CA ASN A 139 -11.36 22.26 -2.62
C ASN A 139 -12.00 21.01 -3.24
N SER A 140 -11.27 20.26 -4.05
CA SER A 140 -11.73 19.00 -4.65
C SER A 140 -10.58 18.12 -5.20
N PHE A 141 -10.88 16.84 -5.49
CA PHE A 141 -9.96 15.99 -6.25
C PHE A 141 -9.73 16.45 -7.69
N GLU A 142 -10.69 17.16 -8.30
CA GLU A 142 -10.53 17.64 -9.69
C GLU A 142 -9.44 18.71 -9.77
N GLU A 143 -9.41 19.63 -8.80
CA GLU A 143 -8.35 20.63 -8.67
C GLU A 143 -6.97 19.97 -8.54
N LEU A 144 -6.86 18.89 -7.76
CA LEU A 144 -5.64 18.11 -7.67
C LEU A 144 -5.24 17.53 -9.04
N TYR A 145 -6.19 16.94 -9.77
CA TYR A 145 -5.88 16.34 -11.07
C TYR A 145 -5.48 17.37 -12.11
N ASP A 146 -6.08 18.56 -12.09
CA ASP A 146 -5.70 19.67 -12.95
C ASP A 146 -4.25 20.09 -12.68
N ILE A 147 -3.88 20.26 -11.40
CA ILE A 147 -2.49 20.57 -10.98
C ILE A 147 -1.52 19.47 -11.44
N LEU A 148 -1.86 18.20 -11.23
CA LEU A 148 -1.02 17.07 -11.65
C LEU A 148 -0.91 16.98 -13.19
N GLY A 149 -1.99 17.27 -13.90
CA GLY A 149 -2.01 17.31 -15.37
C GLY A 149 -1.16 18.44 -15.92
N GLU A 150 -1.33 19.65 -15.41
CA GLU A 150 -0.61 20.85 -15.84
C GLU A 150 0.89 20.76 -15.54
N HIS A 151 1.26 20.42 -14.30
CA HIS A 151 2.64 20.51 -13.86
C HIS A 151 3.45 19.22 -14.05
N LEU A 152 2.79 18.06 -13.96
CA LEU A 152 3.47 16.76 -14.05
C LEU A 152 3.17 16.00 -15.34
N ASN A 153 2.30 16.53 -16.22
CA ASN A 153 1.81 15.83 -17.41
C ASN A 153 1.22 14.45 -17.05
N TRP A 154 0.63 14.34 -15.84
CA TRP A 154 0.01 13.12 -15.38
C TRP A 154 -1.35 12.95 -16.02
N LYS A 155 -1.62 11.74 -16.54
CA LYS A 155 -2.92 11.40 -17.13
C LYS A 155 -3.67 10.49 -16.19
N ARG A 156 -4.87 10.90 -15.80
CA ARG A 156 -5.76 10.12 -14.97
C ARG A 156 -6.14 8.82 -15.70
N PRO A 157 -5.86 7.64 -15.13
CA PRO A 157 -6.09 6.36 -15.81
C PRO A 157 -7.56 5.90 -15.76
N THR A 158 -8.33 6.33 -14.76
CA THR A 158 -9.72 5.89 -14.53
C THR A 158 -10.59 7.04 -13.99
N GLU A 159 -11.91 6.92 -14.13
CA GLU A 159 -12.87 7.87 -13.55
C GLU A 159 -13.06 7.75 -12.03
N ALA A 160 -12.53 6.69 -11.41
CA ALA A 160 -12.46 6.58 -9.96
C ALA A 160 -11.63 7.75 -9.41
N PHE A 161 -12.02 8.33 -8.28
CA PHE A 161 -11.22 9.41 -7.66
C PHE A 161 -10.22 8.89 -6.62
N ALA A 162 -10.48 7.71 -6.05
CA ALA A 162 -9.54 7.05 -5.15
C ALA A 162 -8.71 6.01 -5.92
N ARG A 163 -7.41 5.91 -5.59
CA ARG A 163 -6.53 4.78 -5.93
C ARG A 163 -6.53 4.38 -7.42
N THR A 164 -6.59 5.38 -8.29
CA THR A 164 -6.82 5.24 -9.73
C THR A 164 -5.78 4.38 -10.47
N SER A 165 -4.58 4.24 -9.93
CA SER A 165 -3.47 3.52 -10.57
C SER A 165 -3.30 2.06 -10.12
N CYS A 166 -4.09 1.57 -9.15
CA CYS A 166 -3.91 0.25 -8.56
C CYS A 166 -4.63 -0.84 -9.38
N ARG A 167 -3.86 -1.75 -10.00
CA ARG A 167 -4.39 -2.84 -10.86
C ARG A 167 -5.28 -3.84 -10.12
N VAL A 168 -5.15 -3.93 -8.79
CA VAL A 168 -5.91 -4.88 -7.96
C VAL A 168 -7.05 -4.21 -7.19
N GLU A 169 -7.32 -2.92 -7.42
CA GLU A 169 -8.27 -2.17 -6.57
C GLU A 169 -9.70 -2.71 -6.65
N HIS A 170 -10.19 -2.99 -7.86
CA HIS A 170 -11.54 -3.53 -8.03
C HIS A 170 -11.66 -4.95 -7.45
N ILE A 171 -10.60 -5.76 -7.59
CA ILE A 171 -10.53 -7.10 -6.98
C ILE A 171 -10.57 -6.96 -5.46
N LYS A 172 -9.78 -6.02 -4.90
CA LYS A 172 -9.78 -5.73 -3.47
C LYS A 172 -11.17 -5.31 -2.99
N GLY A 173 -11.82 -4.35 -3.64
CA GLY A 173 -13.13 -3.87 -3.23
C GLY A 173 -14.21 -4.95 -3.29
N TYR A 174 -14.14 -5.85 -4.29
CA TYR A 174 -14.99 -7.04 -4.34
C TYR A 174 -14.72 -8.00 -3.17
N THR A 175 -13.44 -8.30 -2.88
CA THR A 175 -13.07 -9.16 -1.74
C THR A 175 -13.44 -8.54 -0.39
N ASP A 176 -13.27 -7.23 -0.22
CA ASP A 176 -13.65 -6.47 0.97
C ASP A 176 -15.17 -6.53 1.17
N HIS A 177 -15.95 -6.36 0.09
CA HIS A 177 -17.39 -6.47 0.15
C HIS A 177 -17.82 -7.85 0.67
N LEU A 178 -17.31 -8.92 0.06
CA LEU A 178 -17.66 -10.29 0.45
C LEU A 178 -17.26 -10.59 1.90
N LYS A 179 -16.15 -10.03 2.38
CA LYS A 179 -15.71 -10.14 3.77
C LYS A 179 -16.40 -9.20 4.75
N ASN A 180 -17.33 -8.35 4.30
CA ASN A 180 -17.91 -7.27 5.09
C ASN A 180 -16.89 -6.29 5.69
N ASP A 181 -15.74 -6.11 5.04
CA ASP A 181 -14.79 -5.06 5.39
C ASP A 181 -15.32 -3.69 4.94
N ASN A 182 -15.27 -2.72 5.85
CA ASN A 182 -15.79 -1.37 5.66
C ASN A 182 -14.69 -0.31 5.56
N GLY A 183 -13.40 -0.69 5.47
CA GLY A 183 -12.29 0.24 5.38
C GLY A 183 -12.47 1.29 4.29
N MET A 184 -12.74 0.87 3.05
CA MET A 184 -12.93 1.79 1.92
C MET A 184 -14.22 2.62 2.05
N ARG A 185 -15.30 2.05 2.58
CA ARG A 185 -16.54 2.79 2.83
C ARG A 185 -16.32 3.91 3.86
N LYS A 186 -15.54 3.64 4.90
CA LYS A 186 -15.15 4.64 5.91
C LYS A 186 -14.28 5.75 5.30
N GLU A 187 -13.36 5.39 4.42
CA GLU A 187 -12.50 6.34 3.69
C GLU A 187 -13.33 7.27 2.80
N ILE A 188 -14.18 6.73 1.93
CA ILE A 188 -15.05 7.53 1.05
C ILE A 188 -15.97 8.43 1.89
N SER A 189 -16.54 7.89 2.97
CA SER A 189 -17.35 8.66 3.91
C SER A 189 -16.57 9.82 4.55
N HIS A 190 -15.26 9.65 4.80
CA HIS A 190 -14.40 10.72 5.27
C HIS A 190 -14.27 11.85 4.24
N TYR A 191 -14.00 11.54 2.97
CA TYR A 191 -13.89 12.55 1.91
C TYR A 191 -15.19 13.35 1.72
N ILE A 192 -16.34 12.67 1.77
CA ILE A 192 -17.66 13.33 1.70
C ILE A 192 -17.85 14.28 2.90
N ARG A 193 -17.57 13.83 4.13
CA ARG A 193 -17.71 14.66 5.33
C ARG A 193 -16.77 15.87 5.33
N LYS A 194 -15.63 15.78 4.64
CA LYS A 194 -14.67 16.87 4.47
C LYS A 194 -15.04 17.83 3.34
N GLY A 195 -16.11 17.57 2.60
CA GLY A 195 -16.52 18.40 1.46
C GLY A 195 -15.63 18.24 0.22
N MET A 196 -14.70 17.28 0.23
CA MET A 196 -13.77 17.06 -0.89
C MET A 196 -14.45 16.39 -2.10
N VAL A 197 -15.55 15.67 -1.86
CA VAL A 197 -16.34 14.96 -2.87
C VAL A 197 -17.84 15.11 -2.55
N PRO A 198 -18.69 15.47 -3.52
CA PRO A 198 -20.15 15.41 -3.37
C PRO A 198 -20.62 14.00 -3.00
N ARG A 199 -21.72 13.90 -2.24
CA ARG A 199 -22.22 12.60 -1.77
C ARG A 199 -22.51 11.65 -2.93
N GLU A 200 -23.11 12.16 -4.00
CA GLU A 200 -23.53 11.40 -5.18
C GLU A 200 -22.31 10.78 -5.88
N LYS A 201 -21.24 11.58 -6.07
CA LYS A 201 -19.96 11.10 -6.59
C LYS A 201 -19.32 10.05 -5.67
N GLY A 202 -19.35 10.27 -4.36
CA GLY A 202 -18.82 9.30 -3.39
C GLY A 202 -19.60 7.98 -3.36
N VAL A 203 -20.91 8.00 -3.56
CA VAL A 203 -21.72 6.77 -3.68
C VAL A 203 -21.41 6.06 -5.00
N ALA A 204 -21.25 6.78 -6.10
CA ALA A 204 -20.88 6.20 -7.39
C ALA A 204 -19.51 5.49 -7.35
N GLU A 205 -18.56 6.03 -6.59
CA GLU A 205 -17.23 5.41 -6.36
C GLU A 205 -17.33 4.00 -5.77
N LEU A 206 -18.31 3.74 -4.91
CA LEU A 206 -18.50 2.41 -4.33
C LEU A 206 -18.77 1.35 -5.41
N SER A 207 -19.52 1.71 -6.45
CA SER A 207 -19.76 0.83 -7.59
C SER A 207 -18.52 0.69 -8.47
N LEU A 208 -17.82 1.80 -8.76
CA LEU A 208 -16.58 1.78 -9.54
C LEU A 208 -15.50 0.88 -8.90
N LEU A 209 -15.47 0.82 -7.56
CA LEU A 209 -14.54 -0.01 -6.79
C LEU A 209 -15.11 -1.39 -6.43
N CYS A 210 -16.24 -1.81 -7.00
CA CYS A 210 -16.89 -3.11 -6.73
C CYS A 210 -17.26 -3.36 -5.26
N LEU A 211 -17.42 -2.30 -4.45
CA LEU A 211 -17.85 -2.38 -3.04
C LEU A 211 -19.36 -2.56 -2.89
N ASN A 212 -20.11 -2.56 -3.98
CA ASN A 212 -21.51 -2.98 -4.03
C ASN A 212 -21.65 -4.50 -4.21
N GLY A 213 -20.54 -5.24 -4.39
CA GLY A 213 -20.55 -6.69 -4.61
C GLY A 213 -20.68 -7.09 -6.08
N GLU A 214 -20.61 -6.15 -7.01
CA GLU A 214 -20.53 -6.46 -8.43
C GLU A 214 -19.18 -7.10 -8.75
N LYS A 215 -19.21 -8.19 -9.51
CA LYS A 215 -18.00 -8.91 -9.90
C LYS A 215 -17.14 -8.00 -10.81
N PRO A 216 -15.84 -7.81 -10.51
CA PRO A 216 -14.97 -6.95 -11.32
C PRO A 216 -14.85 -7.46 -12.76
N SER A 217 -14.92 -6.55 -13.73
CA SER A 217 -14.77 -6.88 -15.15
C SER A 217 -13.38 -7.44 -15.51
N ASN A 218 -12.36 -7.12 -14.71
CA ASN A 218 -10.98 -7.60 -14.88
C ASN A 218 -10.64 -8.80 -13.99
N LEU A 219 -11.63 -9.50 -13.40
CA LEU A 219 -11.34 -10.65 -12.55
C LEU A 219 -10.60 -11.74 -13.32
N ASP A 220 -11.09 -12.15 -14.48
CA ASP A 220 -10.48 -13.26 -15.25
C ASP A 220 -9.03 -12.96 -15.63
N ASP A 221 -8.75 -11.74 -16.10
CA ASP A 221 -7.38 -11.27 -16.39
C ASP A 221 -6.49 -11.34 -15.16
N PHE A 222 -7.03 -10.92 -14.01
CA PHE A 222 -6.32 -10.94 -12.75
C PHE A 222 -6.05 -12.38 -12.26
N LEU A 223 -7.03 -13.28 -12.33
CA LEU A 223 -6.89 -14.69 -11.95
C LEU A 223 -5.84 -15.38 -12.83
N ASN A 224 -5.85 -15.10 -14.14
CA ASN A 224 -4.82 -15.57 -15.08
C ASN A 224 -3.43 -15.01 -14.72
N LEU A 225 -3.33 -13.73 -14.33
CA LEU A 225 -2.08 -13.08 -13.95
C LEU A 225 -1.40 -13.75 -12.75
N ILE A 226 -2.19 -14.12 -11.74
CA ILE A 226 -1.68 -14.77 -10.52
C ILE A 226 -1.76 -16.31 -10.60
N GLY A 227 -2.25 -16.86 -11.71
CA GLY A 227 -2.32 -18.28 -12.00
C GLY A 227 -3.18 -19.05 -11.00
N ILE A 228 -4.42 -18.60 -10.77
CA ILE A 228 -5.45 -19.34 -10.03
C ILE A 228 -6.74 -19.42 -10.85
N THR A 229 -7.57 -20.40 -10.55
CA THR A 229 -8.92 -20.56 -11.12
C THR A 229 -9.95 -19.77 -10.32
N GLU A 230 -11.12 -19.52 -10.92
CA GLU A 230 -12.25 -18.92 -10.21
C GLU A 230 -12.72 -19.81 -9.05
N THR A 231 -12.72 -21.14 -9.23
CA THR A 231 -13.06 -22.08 -8.15
C THR A 231 -12.10 -21.97 -6.96
N GLU A 232 -10.79 -21.85 -7.22
CA GLU A 232 -9.81 -21.60 -6.15
C GLU A 232 -10.07 -20.25 -5.48
N PHE A 233 -10.37 -19.21 -6.26
CA PHE A 233 -10.71 -17.89 -5.76
C PHE A 233 -11.90 -17.92 -4.80
N ASP A 234 -13.02 -18.51 -5.21
CA ASP A 234 -14.24 -18.62 -4.41
C ASP A 234 -14.01 -19.43 -3.12
N SER A 235 -13.16 -20.45 -3.18
CA SER A 235 -12.83 -21.28 -2.01
C SER A 235 -11.96 -20.56 -0.97
N LEU A 236 -11.14 -19.60 -1.42
CA LEU A 236 -10.15 -18.91 -0.59
C LEU A 236 -10.62 -17.53 -0.12
N ILE A 237 -11.61 -16.92 -0.76
CA ILE A 237 -11.99 -15.54 -0.49
C ILE A 237 -12.43 -15.30 0.95
N TYR A 238 -12.97 -16.29 1.66
CA TYR A 238 -13.34 -16.15 3.07
C TYR A 238 -12.25 -16.59 4.04
N LYS A 239 -11.07 -16.98 3.55
CA LYS A 239 -9.97 -17.43 4.39
C LYS A 239 -9.54 -16.29 5.33
N PRO A 240 -9.53 -16.51 6.65
CA PRO A 240 -9.04 -15.51 7.59
C PRO A 240 -7.51 -15.42 7.53
N MET A 241 -6.98 -14.25 7.86
CA MET A 241 -5.56 -14.07 8.11
C MET A 241 -5.16 -14.83 9.39
N SER A 242 -3.96 -15.44 9.41
CA SER A 242 -3.44 -16.05 10.64
C SER A 242 -3.13 -14.96 11.69
N GLN A 243 -3.31 -15.29 12.98
CA GLN A 243 -3.05 -14.33 14.07
C GLN A 243 -1.63 -13.78 14.01
N LYS A 244 -0.64 -14.64 13.76
CA LYS A 244 0.77 -14.23 13.62
C LYS A 244 0.96 -13.17 12.53
N LEU A 245 0.36 -13.38 11.36
CA LEU A 245 0.45 -12.43 10.25
C LEU A 245 -0.30 -11.13 10.56
N LEU A 246 -1.45 -11.23 11.24
CA LEU A 246 -2.20 -10.07 11.71
C LEU A 246 -1.38 -9.22 12.67
N ASP A 247 -0.72 -9.85 13.64
CA ASP A 247 0.13 -9.17 14.62
C ASP A 247 1.32 -8.47 13.94
N LEU A 248 1.96 -9.12 12.97
CA LEU A 248 3.05 -8.52 12.19
C LEU A 248 2.58 -7.30 11.40
N ILE A 249 1.48 -7.42 10.65
CA ILE A 249 0.92 -6.32 9.86
C ILE A 249 0.50 -5.18 10.79
N TYR A 250 -0.17 -5.48 11.90
CA TYR A 250 -0.60 -4.50 12.88
C TYR A 250 0.58 -3.72 13.49
N ASN A 251 1.68 -4.41 13.83
CA ASN A 251 2.89 -3.76 14.35
C ASN A 251 3.55 -2.86 13.30
N ILE A 252 3.66 -3.33 12.05
CA ILE A 252 4.19 -2.52 10.94
C ILE A 252 3.31 -1.30 10.69
N GLU A 253 1.99 -1.46 10.66
CA GLU A 253 1.06 -0.36 10.43
C GLU A 253 1.07 0.65 11.57
N ASN A 254 1.07 0.23 12.83
CA ASN A 254 1.14 1.18 13.95
C ASN A 254 2.45 1.95 13.98
N TRP A 255 3.56 1.33 13.59
CA TRP A 255 4.82 2.02 13.42
C TRP A 255 4.76 3.04 12.27
N LEU A 256 4.23 2.64 11.11
CA LEU A 256 4.04 3.52 9.96
C LEU A 256 3.19 4.75 10.31
N LEU A 257 2.28 4.58 11.26
CA LEU A 257 1.37 5.60 11.76
C LEU A 257 1.90 6.31 13.00
N GLY A 258 3.15 6.09 13.42
CA GLY A 258 3.69 6.74 14.62
C GLY A 258 2.88 6.49 15.92
N ARG A 259 2.01 5.48 15.95
CA ARG A 259 1.13 5.17 17.09
C ARG A 259 1.86 4.40 18.18
N THR A 260 2.84 3.60 17.78
CA THR A 260 3.64 2.77 18.68
C THR A 260 5.09 2.82 18.26
N ARG A 261 5.99 2.91 19.24
CA ARG A 261 7.40 2.56 19.05
C ARG A 261 7.54 1.04 19.13
N LEU A 262 8.43 0.47 18.33
CA LEU A 262 8.66 -0.98 18.27
C LEU A 262 9.80 -1.41 19.17
#